data_AF-A0A2G9Y7S6-F1
#
_entry.id   AF-A0A2G9Y7S6-F1
#
_cell.length_a   1.000
_cell.length_b   1.000
_cell.length_c   1.000
_cell.angle_alpha   90.00
_cell.angle_beta   90.00
_cell.angle_gamma   90.00
#
_symmetry.space_group_name_H-M   'P 1'
#
loop_
_entity.id
_entity.type
_entity.pdbx_description
1 polymer ?
#
loop_
_entity_poly.entity_id
_entity_poly.type
_entity_poly.pdbx_seq_one_letter_code
_entity_poly.pdbx_strand_id
1 'polypeptide(L)' 'MDRCKIDQEKIKRILIKRGYKNGEPPRGYEIHHIKPVEEGGKDTPGNVRVIKRIKHQQIHINKRKANKI' A
#
# COMPACT_ATOMS: atom_id res chain seq x y z
N MET A 1 -3.38 0.32 -21.73
CA MET A 1 -3.55 0.69 -20.31
C MET A 1 -2.34 0.17 -19.56
N ASP A 2 -1.32 1.02 -19.41
CA ASP A 2 -0.13 0.70 -18.62
C ASP A 2 -0.54 0.49 -17.16
N ARG A 3 -0.71 -0.77 -16.78
CA ARG A 3 -0.87 -1.16 -15.38
C ARG A 3 0.35 -0.61 -14.65
N CYS A 4 0.14 0.33 -13.72
CA CYS A 4 1.23 0.84 -12.88
C CYS A 4 1.85 -0.37 -12.17
N LYS A 5 3.00 -0.85 -12.63
CA LYS A 5 3.66 -1.99 -12.01
C LYS A 5 4.16 -1.51 -10.66
N ILE A 6 3.85 -2.26 -9.59
CA ILE A 6 4.33 -1.96 -8.24
C ILE A 6 5.86 -1.89 -8.30
N ASP A 7 6.41 -0.71 -8.04
CA ASP A 7 7.85 -0.50 -8.04
C ASP A 7 8.40 -0.74 -6.62
N GLN A 8 8.91 -1.95 -6.42
CA GLN A 8 9.44 -2.38 -5.13
C GLN A 8 10.65 -1.53 -4.69
N GLU A 9 11.51 -1.10 -5.61
CA GLU A 9 12.64 -0.22 -5.28
C GLU A 9 12.16 1.14 -4.80
N LYS A 10 11.18 1.71 -5.48
CA LYS A 10 10.61 3.00 -5.12
C LYS A 10 9.93 2.94 -3.76
N ILE A 11 9.19 1.87 -3.47
CA ILE A 11 8.59 1.61 -2.17
C ILE A 11 9.67 1.49 -1.09
N LYS A 12 10.74 0.72 -1.32
CA LYS A 12 11.87 0.60 -0.37
C LYS A 12 12.48 1.96 -0.08
N ARG A 13 12.75 2.78 -1.10
CA ARG A 13 13.27 4.15 -0.95
C ARG A 13 12.32 5.03 -0.13
N ILE A 14 11.00 4.92 -0.34
CA ILE A 14 9.98 5.65 0.44
C ILE A 14 10.01 5.21 1.92
N LEU A 15 10.13 3.91 2.18
CA LEU A 15 10.16 3.37 3.53
C LEU A 15 11.46 3.76 4.27
N ILE A 16 12.61 3.70 3.61
CA ILE A 16 13.89 4.19 4.17
C ILE A 16 13.78 5.67 4.54
N LYS A 17 13.25 6.52 3.63
CA LYS A 17 13.04 7.95 3.90
C LYS A 17 12.11 8.23 5.08
N ARG A 18 11.23 7.30 5.42
CA ARG A 18 10.31 7.39 6.56
C ARG A 18 10.88 6.84 7.87
N GLY A 19 12.12 6.34 7.86
CA GLY A 19 12.79 5.80 9.04
C GLY A 19 12.59 4.31 9.26
N TYR A 20 12.01 3.58 8.29
CA TYR A 20 11.94 2.13 8.36
C TYR A 20 13.29 1.50 7.98
N LYS A 21 13.90 0.79 8.93
CA LYS A 21 15.16 0.07 8.70
C LYS A 21 14.96 -0.95 7.56
N ASN A 22 15.95 -1.04 6.67
CA ASN A 22 15.97 -1.93 5.50
C ASN A 22 14.89 -1.66 4.43
N GLY A 23 14.10 -0.58 4.57
CA GLY A 23 13.01 -0.29 3.64
C GLY A 23 11.88 -1.30 3.72
N GLU A 24 11.68 -1.90 4.90
CA GLU A 24 10.68 -2.91 5.16
C GLU A 24 9.71 -2.46 6.26
N PRO A 25 8.40 -2.79 6.14
CA PRO A 25 7.47 -2.53 7.22
C PRO A 25 7.82 -3.42 8.44
N PRO A 26 7.55 -2.94 9.66
CA PRO A 26 7.75 -3.74 10.87
C PRO A 26 6.84 -4.98 10.86
N ARG A 27 7.22 -6.00 11.63
CA ARG A 27 6.46 -7.25 11.71
C ARG A 27 4.99 -7.00 12.07
N GLY A 28 4.07 -7.56 11.29
CA GLY A 28 2.63 -7.39 11.46
C GLY A 28 2.03 -6.17 10.75
N TYR A 29 2.86 -5.40 10.05
CA TYR A 29 2.42 -4.28 9.21
C TYR A 29 2.62 -4.62 7.73
N GLU A 30 1.73 -4.07 6.91
CA GLU A 30 1.73 -4.22 5.47
C GLU A 30 1.64 -2.85 4.79
N ILE A 31 2.10 -2.81 3.56
CA ILE A 31 2.09 -1.64 2.71
C ILE A 31 0.73 -1.58 2.01
N HIS A 32 0.05 -0.45 2.15
CA HIS A 32 -1.27 -0.21 1.58
C HIS A 32 -1.26 1.07 0.74
N HIS A 33 -1.76 0.97 -0.49
CA HIS A 33 -2.01 2.12 -1.34
C HIS A 33 -3.40 2.69 -1.06
N ILE A 34 -3.47 3.97 -0.69
CA ILE A 34 -4.74 4.68 -0.42
C ILE A 34 -5.62 4.66 -1.67
N LYS A 35 -5.04 5.11 -2.79
CA LYS A 35 -5.59 4.92 -4.13
C LYS A 35 -4.99 3.63 -4.70
N PRO A 36 -5.80 2.61 -4.99
CA PRO A 36 -5.33 1.37 -5.59
C PRO A 36 -4.59 1.63 -6.89
N VAL A 37 -3.61 0.78 -7.15
CA VAL A 37 -2.85 0.76 -8.39
C VAL A 37 -3.76 0.58 -9.60
N GLU A 38 -4.81 -0.24 -9.45
CA GLU A 38 -5.84 -0.49 -10.48
C GLU A 38 -6.60 0.78 -10.89
N GLU A 39 -6.72 1.75 -9.99
CA GLU A 39 -7.39 3.04 -10.24
C GLU A 39 -6.38 4.15 -10.67
N GLY A 40 -5.14 3.78 -10.99
CA GLY A 40 -4.06 4.71 -11.32
C GLY A 40 -3.32 5.29 -10.11
N GLY A 41 -3.38 4.61 -8.96
CA GLY A 41 -2.57 4.93 -7.79
C GLY A 41 -1.08 4.73 -8.05
N LYS A 42 -0.26 5.74 -7.69
CA LYS A 42 1.21 5.71 -7.86
C LYS A 42 1.92 5.38 -6.56
N ASP A 43 3.13 4.84 -6.65
CA ASP A 43 4.04 4.64 -5.51
C ASP A 43 4.63 5.98 -5.05
N THR A 44 3.86 6.76 -4.30
CA THR A 44 4.29 8.04 -3.72
C THR A 44 4.24 8.00 -2.20
N PRO A 45 5.06 8.81 -1.51
CA PRO A 45 4.96 8.98 -0.06
C PRO A 45 3.58 9.45 0.41
N GLY A 46 2.76 10.07 -0.44
CA GLY A 46 1.38 10.42 -0.09
C GLY A 46 0.43 9.24 -0.19
N ASN A 47 0.60 8.38 -1.20
CA ASN A 47 -0.31 7.29 -1.51
C ASN A 47 0.01 5.98 -0.76
N VAL A 48 1.26 5.76 -0.39
CA VAL A 48 1.71 4.56 0.31
C VAL A 48 1.58 4.75 1.82
N ARG A 49 0.91 3.84 2.53
CA ARG A 49 0.82 3.82 4.00
C ARG A 49 1.24 2.47 4.55
N VAL A 50 1.82 2.48 5.75
CA VAL A 50 2.12 1.26 6.50
C VAL A 50 1.01 1.09 7.52
N ILE A 51 0.24 0.01 7.42
CA ILE A 51 -0.91 -0.28 8.27
C ILE A 51 -0.81 -1.68 8.84
N LYS A 52 -1.46 -1.96 9.97
CA LYS A 52 -1.52 -3.32 10.51
C LYS A 52 -2.22 -4.24 9.51
N ARG A 53 -1.70 -5.47 9.36
CA ARG A 53 -2.25 -6.52 8.49
C ARG A 53 -3.76 -6.75 8.71
N ILE A 54 -4.20 -6.75 9.96
CA ILE A 54 -5.62 -6.92 10.33
C ILE A 54 -6.47 -5.78 9.75
N LYS A 55 -6.02 -4.53 9.90
CA LYS A 55 -6.71 -3.36 9.35
C LYS A 55 -6.73 -3.40 7.82
N HIS A 56 -5.62 -3.83 7.21
CA HIS A 56 -5.54 -3.98 5.76
C HIS A 56 -6.58 -4.96 5.21
N GLN A 57 -6.71 -6.14 5.85
CA GLN A 57 -7.73 -7.12 5.49
C GLN A 57 -9.15 -6.58 5.68
N GLN A 58 -9.41 -5.86 6.78
CA GLN A 58 -10.72 -5.28 7.03
C GLN A 58 -11.12 -4.26 5.94
N ILE A 59 -10.17 -3.46 5.44
CA ILE A 59 -10.41 -2.53 4.32
C ILE A 59 -10.84 -3.30 3.06
N HIS A 60 -10.14 -4.39 2.73
CA HIS A 60 -10.50 -5.24 1.59
C HIS A 60 -11.89 -5.88 1.75
N ILE A 61 -12.22 -6.37 2.94
CA ILE A 61 -13.55 -6.92 3.24
C ILE A 61 -14.63 -5.85 3.06
N ASN A 62 -14.41 -4.64 3.59
CA ASN A 62 -15.37 -3.54 3.49
C ASN A 62 -15.56 -3.10 2.03
N LYS A 63 -14.48 -2.99 1.23
CA LYS A 63 -14.56 -2.70 -0.21
C LYS A 63 -15.34 -3.77 -0.97
N ARG A 64 -15.09 -5.06 -0.69
CA ARG A 64 -15.84 -6.17 -1.30
C ARG A 64 -17.33 -6.13 -0.96
N LYS A 65 -17.69 -5.76 0.28
CA LYS A 65 -19.08 -5.58 0.69
C LYS A 65 -19.73 -4.38 -0.03
N ALA A 66 -19.01 -3.27 -0.17
CA ALA A 66 -19.51 -2.07 -0.84
C ALA A 66 -19.71 -2.27 -2.35
N ASN A 67 -18.85 -3.03 -3.00
CA ASN A 67 -18.95 -3.35 -4.44
C ASN A 67 -19.97 -4.46 -4.78
N LYS A 68 -20.67 -5.03 -3.78
CA LYS A 68 -21.75 -6.01 -3.97
C LYS A 68 -23.14 -5.36 -4.04
N ILE A 69 -23.21 -4.14 -4.58
CA ILE A 69 -24.45 -3.43 -4.88
C ILE A 69 -24.67 -3.50 -6.39
#